data_AF-A0A645HCX4-F1
#
_entry.id   AF-A0A645HCX4-F1
#
_cell.length_a   1.000
_cell.length_b   1.000
_cell.length_c   1.000
_cell.angle_alpha   90.00
_cell.angle_beta   90.00
_cell.angle_gamma   90.00
#
_symmetry.space_group_name_H-M   'P 1'
#
loop_
_entity.id
_entity.type
_entity.pdbx_description
1 polymer ?
#
loop_
_entity_poly.entity_id
_entity_poly.type
_entity_poly.pdbx_seq_one_letter_code
_entity_poly.pdbx_strand_id
1 'polypeptide(L)' 'MAVPKRKTSKAKRDSRRAANFVVAEVQLNECPQCHSLVPSHTVCKACGYYGGKLVVDMDQKEKKNA' A
#
# COMPACT_ATOMS: atom_id res chain seq x y z
N MET A 1 -11.69 13.25 35.75
CA MET A 1 -10.93 12.78 34.57
C MET A 1 -9.47 12.65 34.93
N ALA A 2 -8.79 11.58 34.51
CA ALA A 2 -7.37 11.42 34.77
C ALA A 2 -6.57 12.38 33.86
N VAL A 3 -5.94 13.39 34.47
CA VAL A 3 -5.07 14.34 33.76
C VAL A 3 -3.60 13.99 34.03
N PRO A 4 -2.71 14.12 33.04
CA PRO A 4 -1.29 13.89 33.24
C PRO A 4 -0.75 14.89 34.26
N LYS A 5 -0.14 14.39 35.34
CA LYS A 5 0.42 15.21 36.42
C LYS A 5 1.57 16.12 35.93
N ARG A 6 2.29 15.71 34.88
CA ARG A 6 3.43 16.44 34.30
C ARG A 6 3.52 16.20 32.79
N LYS A 7 4.18 17.13 32.10
CA LYS A 7 4.53 17.00 30.68
C LYS A 7 5.51 15.85 30.47
N THR A 8 5.28 15.05 29.42
CA THR A 8 6.23 14.02 28.99
C THR A 8 7.47 14.67 28.37
N SER A 9 8.67 14.23 28.79
CA SER A 9 9.92 14.74 28.22
C SER A 9 10.05 14.35 26.74
N LYS A 10 10.81 15.15 25.98
CA LYS A 10 11.07 14.87 24.55
C LYS A 10 11.68 13.47 24.38
N ALA A 11 12.72 13.15 25.15
CA ALA A 11 13.38 11.85 25.12
C ALA A 11 12.41 10.67 25.36
N LYS A 12 11.52 10.76 26.36
CA LYS A 12 10.55 9.69 26.66
C LYS A 12 9.47 9.55 25.59
N ARG A 13 9.06 10.66 24.97
CA ARG A 13 8.12 10.64 23.84
C ARG A 13 8.76 10.01 22.62
N ASP A 14 10.00 10.38 22.33
CA ASP A 14 10.70 9.99 21.10
C ASP A 14 11.15 8.53 21.16
N SER A 15 11.62 8.03 22.30
CA SER A 15 11.90 6.60 22.48
C SER A 15 10.66 5.72 22.31
N ARG A 16 9.53 6.15 22.87
CA ARG A 16 8.24 5.47 22.67
C ARG A 16 7.81 5.49 21.20
N ARG A 17 8.04 6.59 20.47
CA ARG A 17 7.71 6.64 19.04
C ARG A 17 8.63 5.74 18.23
N ALA A 18 9.94 5.79 18.46
CA ALA A 18 10.91 4.95 17.76
C ALA A 18 10.58 3.46 17.85
N ALA A 19 10.12 2.99 19.02
CA ALA A 19 9.75 1.58 19.21
C ALA A 19 8.42 1.18 18.53
N ASN A 20 7.49 2.12 18.34
CA ASN A 20 6.10 1.79 17.97
C ASN A 20 5.64 2.36 16.62
N PHE A 21 6.35 3.34 16.06
CA PHE A 21 5.99 4.05 14.82
C PHE A 21 6.80 3.53 13.61
N VAL A 22 7.04 2.23 13.55
CA VAL A 22 7.69 1.60 12.40
C VAL A 22 6.61 1.28 11.37
N VAL A 23 6.75 1.82 10.16
CA VAL A 23 5.85 1.52 9.03
C VAL A 23 6.33 0.24 8.36
N ALA A 24 5.45 -0.73 8.18
CA ALA A 24 5.76 -1.96 7.47
C ALA A 24 5.81 -1.73 5.97
N GLU A 25 6.71 -2.42 5.29
CA GLU A 25 6.82 -2.38 3.83
C GLU A 25 5.64 -3.10 3.16
N VAL A 26 5.22 -2.58 2.01
CA VAL A 26 4.17 -3.19 1.20
C VAL A 26 4.75 -4.40 0.48
N GLN A 27 4.10 -5.55 0.61
CA GLN A 27 4.45 -6.77 -0.10
C GLN A 27 4.05 -6.65 -1.57
N LEU A 28 5.04 -6.70 -2.46
CA LEU A 28 4.86 -6.69 -3.91
C LEU A 28 5.28 -8.04 -4.49
N ASN A 29 4.44 -8.59 -5.35
CA ASN A 29 4.67 -9.87 -6.04
C ASN A 29 4.79 -9.63 -7.55
N GLU A 30 5.50 -10.52 -8.23
CA GLU A 30 5.62 -10.48 -9.69
C GLU A 30 4.31 -10.89 -10.37
N CYS A 31 3.90 -10.13 -11.38
CA CYS A 31 2.75 -10.48 -12.21
C CYS A 31 3.12 -11.57 -13.22
N PRO A 32 2.37 -12.69 -13.31
CA PRO A 32 2.71 -13.82 -14.18
C PRO A 32 2.57 -13.53 -15.69
N GLN A 33 1.97 -12.40 -16.09
CA GLN A 33 1.75 -12.04 -17.50
C GLN A 33 2.74 -10.99 -18.00
N CYS A 34 2.99 -9.95 -17.21
CA CYS A 34 3.83 -8.81 -17.61
C CYS A 34 5.09 -8.62 -16.75
N HIS A 35 5.32 -9.47 -15.76
CA HIS A 35 6.49 -9.44 -14.86
C HIS A 35 6.70 -8.12 -14.11
N SER A 36 5.65 -7.28 -14.02
CA SER A 36 5.68 -6.08 -13.18
C SER A 36 5.41 -6.41 -11.71
N LEU A 37 5.92 -5.58 -10.81
CA LEU A 37 5.65 -5.68 -9.38
C LEU A 37 4.25 -5.16 -9.06
N VAL A 38 3.41 -6.01 -8.48
CA VAL A 38 2.00 -5.74 -8.20
C VAL A 38 1.68 -6.08 -6.73
N PRO A 39 0.84 -5.30 -6.03
CA PRO A 39 0.39 -5.68 -4.70
C PRO A 39 -0.42 -6.98 -4.74
N SER A 40 -0.27 -7.80 -3.70
CA SER A 40 -1.05 -9.04 -3.56
C SER A 40 -2.57 -8.75 -3.60
N HIS A 41 -3.33 -9.68 -4.19
CA HIS A 41 -4.80 -9.59 -4.35
C HIS A 41 -5.33 -8.37 -5.12
N THR A 42 -4.50 -7.66 -5.87
CA THR A 42 -4.93 -6.55 -6.73
C THR A 42 -4.78 -6.86 -8.21
N VAL A 43 -5.61 -6.21 -9.03
CA VAL A 43 -5.49 -6.27 -10.49
C VAL A 43 -4.21 -5.56 -10.92
N CYS A 44 -3.43 -6.18 -11.80
CA CYS A 44 -2.24 -5.53 -12.35
C CYS A 44 -2.63 -4.27 -13.14
N LYS A 45 -2.06 -3.11 -12.77
CA LYS A 45 -2.32 -1.84 -13.46
C LYS A 45 -1.70 -1.77 -14.86
N ALA A 46 -0.67 -2.57 -15.13
CA ALA A 46 0.03 -2.58 -16.41
C ALA A 46 -0.71 -3.41 -17.46
N CYS A 47 -1.23 -4.58 -17.09
CA CYS A 47 -1.87 -5.50 -18.05
C CYS A 47 -3.37 -5.72 -17.82
N GLY A 48 -3.96 -5.27 -16.71
CA GLY A 48 -5.40 -5.43 -16.45
C GLY A 48 -5.84 -6.84 -16.07
N TYR A 49 -4.89 -7.78 -15.90
CA TYR A 49 -5.15 -9.17 -15.55
C TYR A 49 -5.18 -9.39 -14.03
N TYR A 50 -6.07 -10.29 -13.60
CA TYR A 50 -6.11 -10.85 -12.25
C TYR A 50 -6.50 -12.32 -12.32
N GLY A 51 -5.71 -13.20 -11.69
CA GLY A 51 -6.00 -14.64 -11.67
C GLY A 51 -6.12 -15.29 -13.05
N GLY A 52 -5.33 -14.83 -14.03
CA GLY A 52 -5.35 -15.36 -15.41
C GLY A 52 -6.54 -14.91 -16.26
N LYS A 53 -7.41 -14.05 -15.74
CA LYS A 53 -8.52 -13.45 -16.49
C LYS A 53 -8.26 -11.98 -16.74
N LEU A 54 -8.61 -11.50 -17.92
CA LEU A 54 -8.62 -10.09 -18.25
C LEU A 54 -9.83 -9.46 -17.54
N VAL A 55 -9.58 -8.64 -16.52
CA VAL A 55 -10.65 -7.99 -15.72
C VAL A 55 -10.86 -6.56 -16.19
N VAL A 56 -9.80 -5.92 -16.67
CA VAL A 56 -9.85 -4.56 -17.19
C VAL A 56 -9.28 -4.55 -18.61
N ASP A 57 -10.14 -4.38 -19.60
CA ASP A 57 -9.72 -4.01 -20.95
C ASP A 57 -9.16 -2.59 -20.92
N MET A 58 -7.82 -2.47 -20.99
CA MET A 58 -7.15 -1.17 -21.03
C MET A 58 -7.49 -0.40 -22.31
N ASP A 59 -7.74 -1.11 -23.42
CA ASP A 59 -8.13 -0.54 -24.73
C ASP A 59 -9.51 0.14 -24.71
N GLN A 60 -10.41 -0.26 -23.80
CA GLN A 60 -11.76 0.31 -23.67
C GLN A 60 -11.77 1.56 -22.78
N LYS A 61 -10.75 1.76 -21.94
CA LYS A 61 -10.68 2.91 -21.02
C LYS A 61 -10.27 4.20 -21.70
N GLU A 62 -9.42 4.15 -22.73
CA GLU A 62 -9.01 5.35 -23.48
C GLU A 62 -10.19 6.01 -24.19
N LYS A 63 -11.17 5.22 -24.66
CA LYS A 63 -12.35 5.72 -25.38
C LYS A 63 -13.42 6.41 -24.51
N LYS A 64 -13.35 6.26 -23.18
CA LYS A 64 -14.31 6.87 -22.24
C LYS A 64 -13.80 8.14 -21.55
N ASN A 65 -12.50 8.41 -21.65
CA ASN A 65 -11.88 9.63 -21.12
C ASN A 65 -11.65 10.71 -22.21
N ALA A 66 -12.09 10.44 -23.44
CA ALA A 66 -12.11 11.38 -24.56
C ALA A 66 -13.48 12.04 -24.70
#